data_AF-A0A846ZUM6-F1
#
_entry.id   AF-A0A846ZUM6-F1
#
_cell.length_a   1.000
_cell.length_b   1.000
_cell.length_c   1.000
_cell.angle_alpha   90.00
_cell.angle_beta   90.00
_cell.angle_gamma   90.00
#
_symmetry.space_group_name_H-M   'P 1'
#
loop_
_entity.id
_entity.type
_entity.pdbx_description
1 polymer ?
#
loop_
_entity_poly.entity_id
_entity_poly.type
_entity_poly.pdbx_seq_one_letter_code
_entity_poly.pdbx_strand_id
1 'polypeptide(L)'
;MTFKDKVLTACRNMGRRKVRSFLASLGVMVGILTIVVLISLASGVRQHINRQFESVGLDQIVIVPASGFSFPGRGGPAGRNTTGPNNKKIITPDDVARWKTWPGVIAVNPVISLPGSVNLELKWQDKTQSVRINEPLMRPGQALWTAKPEALAGNLELKDSGTIILSRGAARALGLEEGQLSGLSGQNVELVLRTSRNETKGFELKVQGISSELNTTVKVSTADCLAMKCWWFNNDNLLQTEGYDSVVVNCTDVSRAKELTSRFRGDGVQVQSLDIFVEMANRIVVTITIMLVML
;
A
#
# COMPACT_ATOMS: atom_id res chain seq x y z
N MET A 1 -62.35 29.19 -13.05
CA MET A 1 -61.45 29.33 -11.88
C MET A 1 -60.04 28.98 -12.30
N THR A 2 -59.21 30.00 -12.49
CA THR A 2 -57.85 29.86 -13.02
C THR A 2 -56.92 29.31 -11.92
N PHE A 3 -55.89 28.54 -12.28
CA PHE A 3 -54.92 27.98 -11.31
C PHE A 3 -54.32 29.05 -10.39
N LYS A 4 -54.14 30.27 -10.91
CA LYS A 4 -53.70 31.46 -10.17
C LYS A 4 -54.65 31.84 -9.02
N ASP A 5 -55.96 31.78 -9.22
CA ASP A 5 -56.95 32.12 -8.19
C ASP A 5 -56.95 31.10 -7.04
N LYS A 6 -56.72 29.82 -7.37
CA LYS A 6 -56.64 28.74 -6.37
C LYS A 6 -55.40 28.91 -5.47
N VAL A 7 -54.25 29.21 -6.05
CA VAL A 7 -53.01 29.48 -5.29
C VAL A 7 -53.16 30.73 -4.42
N LEU A 8 -53.70 31.82 -4.97
CA LEU A 8 -53.92 33.07 -4.23
C LEU A 8 -54.87 32.88 -3.04
N THR A 9 -55.95 32.13 -3.23
CA THR A 9 -56.91 31.80 -2.17
C THR A 9 -56.29 30.90 -1.09
N ALA A 10 -55.47 29.93 -1.47
CA ALA A 10 -54.74 29.06 -0.54
C ALA A 10 -53.73 29.84 0.32
N CYS A 11 -52.93 30.73 -0.29
CA CYS A 11 -51.99 31.59 0.44
C CYS A 11 -52.71 32.52 1.44
N ARG A 12 -53.87 33.10 1.05
CA ARG A 12 -54.67 33.95 1.94
C ARG A 12 -55.23 33.18 3.14
N ASN A 13 -55.65 31.93 2.92
CA ASN A 13 -56.15 31.05 3.99
C ASN A 13 -55.04 30.56 4.94
N MET A 14 -53.83 30.31 4.44
CA MET A 14 -52.66 29.99 5.28
C MET A 14 -52.29 31.14 6.23
N GLY A 15 -52.39 32.39 5.77
CA GLY A 15 -52.12 33.59 6.58
C GLY A 15 -53.09 33.81 7.77
N ARG A 16 -54.24 33.12 7.81
CA ARG A 16 -55.24 33.23 8.90
C ARG A 16 -54.83 32.50 10.18
N ARG A 17 -53.96 31.49 10.09
CA ARG A 17 -53.39 30.74 11.23
C ARG A 17 -51.86 30.75 11.17
N LYS A 18 -51.29 31.95 11.27
CA LYS A 18 -49.85 32.24 11.10
C LYS A 18 -48.93 31.27 11.86
N VAL A 19 -49.20 31.02 13.14
CA VAL A 19 -48.36 30.15 13.98
C VAL A 19 -48.38 28.70 13.50
N ARG A 20 -49.56 28.14 13.23
CA ARG A 20 -49.70 26.72 12.81
C ARG A 20 -49.06 26.48 11.45
N SER A 21 -49.29 27.38 10.50
CA SER A 21 -48.70 27.28 9.15
C SER A 21 -47.18 27.50 9.18
N PHE A 22 -46.68 28.38 10.05
CA PHE A 22 -45.24 28.57 10.24
C PHE A 22 -44.58 27.35 10.86
N LEU A 23 -45.12 26.78 11.94
CA LEU A 23 -44.59 25.57 12.58
C LEU A 23 -44.58 24.36 11.63
N ALA A 24 -45.64 24.19 10.83
CA ALA A 24 -45.71 23.10 9.85
C ALA A 24 -44.68 23.27 8.72
N SER A 25 -44.54 24.49 8.18
CA SER A 25 -43.52 24.79 7.16
C SER A 25 -42.10 24.63 7.71
N LEU A 26 -41.86 25.03 8.96
CA LEU A 26 -40.58 24.89 9.62
C LEU A 26 -40.24 23.41 9.84
N GLY A 27 -41.21 22.59 10.25
CA GLY A 27 -41.03 21.15 10.41
C GLY A 27 -40.64 20.45 9.11
N VAL A 28 -41.32 20.77 8.01
CA VAL A 28 -40.96 20.24 6.68
C VAL A 28 -39.59 20.73 6.22
N MET A 29 -39.27 22.00 6.45
CA MET A 29 -37.99 22.58 6.06
C MET A 29 -36.82 21.94 6.82
N VAL A 30 -36.93 21.80 8.15
CA VAL A 30 -35.93 21.13 8.97
C VAL A 30 -35.83 19.65 8.59
N GLY A 31 -36.95 18.96 8.34
CA GLY A 31 -36.94 17.57 7.91
C GLY A 31 -36.17 17.34 6.60
N ILE A 32 -36.41 18.16 5.58
CA ILE A 32 -35.70 18.07 4.30
C ILE A 32 -34.23 18.45 4.48
N LEU A 33 -33.92 19.50 5.26
CA LEU A 33 -32.54 19.90 5.56
C LEU A 33 -31.75 18.76 6.19
N THR A 34 -32.31 18.08 7.20
CA THR A 34 -31.65 16.95 7.87
C THR A 34 -31.35 15.81 6.89
N ILE A 35 -32.30 15.44 6.03
CA ILE A 35 -32.10 14.37 5.05
C ILE A 35 -31.01 14.75 4.04
N VAL A 36 -31.05 15.98 3.51
CA VAL A 36 -30.05 16.45 2.54
C VAL A 36 -28.66 16.53 3.15
N VAL A 37 -28.54 17.01 4.39
CA VAL A 37 -27.27 17.05 5.12
C VAL A 37 -26.72 15.65 5.33
N LEU A 38 -27.55 14.69 5.77
CA LEU A 38 -27.14 13.31 5.98
C LEU A 38 -26.64 12.67 4.67
N ILE A 39 -27.38 12.83 3.57
CA ILE A 39 -26.99 12.30 2.26
C ILE A 39 -25.68 12.94 1.78
N SER A 40 -25.52 14.26 1.93
CA SER A 40 -24.31 14.97 1.52
C SER A 40 -23.10 14.53 2.34
N LEU A 41 -23.28 14.36 3.64
CA LEU A 41 -22.24 13.87 4.54
C LEU A 41 -21.85 12.43 4.20
N ALA A 42 -22.83 11.55 4.00
CA ALA A 42 -22.59 10.16 3.60
C ALA A 42 -21.83 10.07 2.27
N SER A 43 -22.22 10.87 1.28
CA SER A 43 -21.52 10.92 -0.02
C SER A 43 -20.11 11.51 0.10
N GLY A 44 -19.92 12.55 0.91
CA GLY A 44 -18.62 13.17 1.14
C GLY A 44 -17.64 12.23 1.85
N VAL A 45 -18.12 11.51 2.88
CA VAL A 45 -17.34 10.48 3.58
C VAL A 45 -16.96 9.35 2.62
N ARG A 46 -17.89 8.87 1.79
CA ARG A 46 -17.59 7.83 0.78
C ARG A 46 -16.53 8.30 -0.23
N GLN A 47 -16.61 9.54 -0.70
CA GLN A 47 -15.61 10.10 -1.62
C GLN A 47 -14.24 10.25 -0.95
N HIS A 48 -14.21 10.69 0.31
CA HIS A 48 -12.98 10.80 1.07
C HIS A 48 -12.34 9.43 1.29
N ILE A 49 -13.12 8.43 1.70
CA ILE A 49 -12.67 7.05 1.86
C ILE A 49 -12.10 6.49 0.55
N ASN A 50 -12.78 6.69 -0.59
CA ASN A 50 -12.28 6.23 -1.89
C ASN A 50 -10.95 6.89 -2.29
N ARG A 51 -10.78 8.20 -2.04
CA ARG A 51 -9.50 8.88 -2.30
C ARG A 51 -8.39 8.39 -1.39
N GLN A 52 -8.70 8.15 -0.11
CA GLN A 52 -7.74 7.55 0.82
C GLN A 52 -7.33 6.15 0.33
N PHE A 53 -8.28 5.35 -0.15
CA PHE A 53 -8.02 4.05 -0.75
C PHE A 53 -7.14 4.09 -2.00
N GLU A 54 -7.39 5.01 -2.93
CA GLU A 54 -6.51 5.23 -4.08
C GLU A 54 -5.10 5.65 -3.65
N SER A 55 -4.99 6.52 -2.64
CA SER A 55 -3.70 7.02 -2.14
C SER A 55 -2.85 5.99 -1.39
N VAL A 56 -3.47 4.91 -0.90
CA VAL A 56 -2.81 3.82 -0.15
C VAL A 56 -2.21 2.77 -1.09
N GLY A 57 -2.49 2.84 -2.39
CA GLY A 57 -1.98 1.86 -3.36
C GLY A 57 -2.82 0.57 -3.37
N LEU A 58 -4.15 0.68 -3.19
CA LEU A 58 -5.06 -0.46 -3.33
C LEU A 58 -5.16 -0.99 -4.78
N ASP A 59 -4.48 -0.35 -5.73
CA ASP A 59 -4.22 -0.88 -7.06
C ASP A 59 -3.11 -1.96 -7.06
N GLN A 60 -2.36 -2.11 -5.97
CA GLN A 60 -1.26 -3.07 -5.88
C GLN A 60 -1.72 -4.38 -5.22
N ILE A 61 -1.45 -5.49 -5.89
CA ILE A 61 -1.62 -6.85 -5.38
C ILE A 61 -0.24 -7.38 -4.99
N VAL A 62 -0.07 -7.82 -3.75
CA VAL A 62 1.15 -8.50 -3.32
C VAL A 62 0.91 -10.00 -3.34
N ILE A 63 1.69 -10.71 -4.15
CA ILE A 63 1.64 -12.16 -4.34
C ILE A 63 2.80 -12.76 -3.56
N VAL A 64 2.53 -13.74 -2.71
CA VAL A 64 3.52 -14.40 -1.85
C VAL A 64 3.37 -15.93 -2.02
N PRO A 65 4.48 -16.70 -2.11
CA PRO A 65 4.40 -18.15 -2.15
C PRO A 65 3.75 -18.70 -0.87
N ALA A 66 2.95 -19.75 -1.01
CA ALA A 66 2.11 -20.29 0.07
C ALA A 66 2.88 -20.75 1.33
N SER A 67 4.20 -20.95 1.22
CA SER A 67 5.08 -21.33 2.32
C SER A 67 5.82 -20.16 2.99
N GLY A 68 5.69 -18.93 2.47
CA GLY A 68 6.53 -17.79 2.86
C GLY A 68 6.00 -16.91 3.98
N PHE A 69 4.76 -17.10 4.45
CA PHE A 69 4.12 -16.13 5.36
C PHE A 69 3.49 -16.78 6.60
N SER A 70 4.10 -16.51 7.77
CA SER A 70 3.41 -16.60 9.06
C SER A 70 2.87 -15.20 9.40
N PHE A 71 1.56 -14.99 9.22
CA PHE A 71 0.89 -13.76 9.65
C PHE A 71 0.97 -13.64 11.20
N PRO A 72 1.52 -12.55 11.75
CA PRO A 72 1.32 -12.23 13.16
C PRO A 72 -0.13 -11.77 13.32
N GLY A 73 -1.00 -12.69 13.73
CA GLY A 73 -2.43 -12.44 13.88
C GLY A 73 -3.35 -13.59 13.41
N ARG A 74 -2.84 -14.56 12.63
CA ARG A 74 -3.58 -15.79 12.26
C ARG A 74 -3.00 -17.07 12.88
N GLY A 75 -2.08 -16.95 13.83
CA GLY A 75 -1.58 -18.06 14.62
C GLY A 75 -1.14 -17.54 15.96
N GLY A 76 -1.58 -18.20 17.03
CA GLY A 76 -1.13 -17.92 18.40
C GLY A 76 0.38 -18.12 18.57
N PRO A 77 0.90 -18.10 19.81
CA PRO A 77 2.34 -18.08 20.12
C PRO A 77 3.14 -19.36 19.76
N ALA A 78 2.67 -20.14 18.79
CA ALA A 78 3.31 -21.34 18.23
C ALA A 78 2.92 -21.54 16.74
N GLY A 79 2.91 -20.47 15.95
CA GLY A 79 2.45 -20.44 14.55
C GLY A 79 3.39 -21.14 13.54
N ARG A 80 3.58 -22.45 13.70
CA ARG A 80 4.09 -23.36 12.67
C ARG A 80 2.86 -23.92 11.93
N ASN A 81 2.28 -23.14 11.01
CA ASN A 81 1.25 -23.66 10.10
C ASN A 81 1.92 -24.50 9.01
N THR A 82 2.34 -25.71 9.39
CA THR A 82 2.58 -26.82 8.48
C THR A 82 1.30 -27.64 8.38
N THR A 83 0.37 -27.27 7.50
CA THR A 83 -0.72 -28.19 7.11
C THR A 83 -1.34 -27.79 5.77
N GLY A 84 -0.69 -28.25 4.71
CA GLY A 84 -1.13 -28.25 3.32
C GLY A 84 -0.02 -28.91 2.50
N PRO A 85 -0.33 -29.81 1.54
CA PRO A 85 0.69 -30.60 0.84
C PRO A 85 1.78 -29.70 0.27
N ASN A 86 3.01 -30.17 0.43
CA ASN A 86 4.29 -29.53 0.20
C ASN A 86 4.57 -29.21 -1.28
N ASN A 87 3.59 -28.68 -2.01
CA ASN A 87 3.81 -28.06 -3.32
C ASN A 87 4.21 -26.61 -3.06
N LYS A 88 5.50 -26.42 -2.73
CA LYS A 88 6.18 -25.13 -2.78
C LYS A 88 6.07 -24.63 -4.22
N LYS A 89 4.97 -23.97 -4.59
CA LYS A 89 4.85 -23.31 -5.89
C LYS A 89 5.76 -22.09 -5.83
N ILE A 90 6.99 -22.32 -6.27
CA ILE A 90 8.01 -21.31 -6.45
C ILE A 90 7.51 -20.33 -7.51
N ILE A 91 7.64 -19.03 -7.25
CA ILE A 91 7.32 -18.02 -8.26
C ILE A 91 8.52 -17.95 -9.20
N THR A 92 8.34 -18.47 -10.41
CA THR A 92 9.39 -18.50 -11.43
C THR A 92 9.38 -17.24 -12.29
N PRO A 93 10.49 -16.91 -12.99
CA PRO A 93 10.50 -15.85 -13.99
C PRO A 93 9.44 -16.02 -15.07
N ASP A 94 9.08 -17.27 -15.41
CA ASP A 94 8.02 -17.58 -16.38
C ASP A 94 6.64 -17.19 -15.86
N ASP A 95 6.37 -17.35 -14.56
CA ASP A 95 5.13 -16.90 -13.95
C ASP A 95 5.03 -15.38 -13.96
N VAL A 96 6.13 -14.68 -13.65
CA VAL A 96 6.22 -13.22 -13.75
C VAL A 96 5.95 -12.74 -15.18
N ALA A 97 6.55 -13.38 -16.18
CA ALA A 97 6.33 -13.06 -17.60
C ALA A 97 4.88 -13.32 -18.02
N ARG A 98 4.26 -14.42 -17.57
CA ARG A 98 2.84 -14.71 -17.81
C ARG A 98 1.94 -13.65 -17.20
N TRP A 99 2.17 -13.24 -15.96
CA TRP A 99 1.33 -12.25 -15.28
C TRP A 99 1.43 -10.87 -15.91
N LYS A 100 2.56 -10.51 -16.52
CA LYS A 100 2.69 -9.26 -17.30
C LYS A 100 1.74 -9.19 -18.50
N THR A 101 1.31 -10.34 -19.04
CA THR A 101 0.42 -10.40 -20.21
C THR A 101 -1.06 -10.32 -19.85
N TRP A 102 -1.41 -10.34 -18.56
CA TRP A 102 -2.80 -10.38 -18.13
C TRP A 102 -3.51 -9.03 -18.31
N PRO A 103 -4.76 -9.02 -18.80
CA PRO A 103 -5.49 -7.77 -19.04
C PRO A 103 -5.77 -7.04 -17.72
N GLY A 104 -5.31 -5.80 -17.63
CA GLY A 104 -5.50 -4.94 -16.45
C GLY A 104 -4.29 -4.86 -15.52
N VAL A 105 -3.22 -5.60 -15.80
CA VAL A 105 -1.91 -5.48 -15.12
C VAL A 105 -1.09 -4.37 -15.81
N ILE A 106 -0.67 -3.38 -15.04
CA ILE A 106 0.19 -2.27 -15.51
C ILE A 106 1.67 -2.66 -15.37
N ALA A 107 2.04 -3.21 -14.22
CA ALA A 107 3.42 -3.58 -13.93
C ALA A 107 3.46 -4.80 -13.02
N VAL A 108 4.47 -5.64 -13.22
CA VAL A 108 4.77 -6.78 -12.36
C VAL A 108 6.21 -6.63 -11.90
N ASN A 109 6.36 -6.33 -10.62
CA ASN A 109 7.64 -6.07 -9.97
C ASN A 109 7.97 -7.24 -9.05
N PRO A 110 8.86 -8.16 -9.46
CA PRO A 110 9.30 -9.23 -8.60
C PRO A 110 10.23 -8.69 -7.51
N VAL A 111 10.15 -9.27 -6.33
CA VAL A 111 10.86 -8.81 -5.14
C VAL A 111 11.57 -9.98 -4.49
N ILE A 112 12.83 -9.74 -4.14
CA ILE A 112 13.66 -10.68 -3.38
C ILE A 112 13.92 -10.05 -2.03
N SER A 113 13.57 -10.79 -0.98
CA SER A 113 13.75 -10.41 0.41
C SER A 113 15.14 -10.85 0.87
N LEU A 114 15.81 -9.99 1.62
CA LEU A 114 17.00 -10.41 2.37
C LEU A 114 16.57 -10.93 3.75
N PRO A 115 17.23 -11.97 4.27
CA PRO A 115 16.97 -12.45 5.63
C PRO A 115 17.03 -11.30 6.64
N GLY A 116 16.09 -11.25 7.59
CA GLY A 116 16.06 -10.19 8.62
C GLY A 116 17.26 -10.17 9.58
N SER A 117 18.14 -11.18 9.49
CA SER A 117 19.42 -11.25 10.20
C SER A 117 20.56 -10.53 9.47
N VAL A 118 20.38 -10.12 8.22
CA VAL A 118 21.36 -9.31 7.49
C VAL A 118 21.32 -7.90 8.05
N ASN A 119 22.46 -7.42 8.55
CA ASN A 119 22.60 -6.01 8.89
C ASN A 119 23.13 -5.27 7.64
N LEU A 120 22.45 -4.21 7.25
CA LEU A 120 22.83 -3.39 6.10
C LEU A 120 23.32 -2.05 6.62
N GLU A 121 24.53 -1.70 6.23
CA GLU A 121 25.15 -0.42 6.54
C GLU A 121 25.35 0.34 5.23
N LEU A 122 24.68 1.49 5.10
CA LEU A 122 24.89 2.41 4.00
C LEU A 122 26.09 3.29 4.33
N LYS A 123 27.13 3.21 3.51
CA LYS A 123 28.30 4.08 3.57
C LYS A 123 28.23 5.11 2.46
N TRP A 124 28.37 6.37 2.86
CA TRP A 124 28.47 7.50 1.95
C TRP A 124 29.52 8.47 2.48
N GLN A 125 30.62 8.61 1.74
CA GLN A 125 31.80 9.37 2.16
C GLN A 125 32.33 8.88 3.52
N ASP A 126 32.38 9.74 4.53
CA ASP A 126 32.84 9.41 5.89
C ASP A 126 31.70 9.01 6.84
N LYS A 127 30.49 8.86 6.31
CA LYS A 127 29.27 8.58 7.10
C LYS A 127 28.81 7.15 6.87
N THR A 128 28.57 6.42 7.96
CA THR A 128 28.04 5.07 7.95
C THR A 128 26.73 5.04 8.73
N GLN A 129 25.67 4.52 8.13
CA GLN A 129 24.36 4.42 8.77
C GLN A 129 23.74 3.05 8.53
N SER A 130 23.26 2.40 9.60
CA SER A 130 22.47 1.18 9.45
C SER A 130 21.11 1.51 8.83
N VAL A 131 20.78 0.80 7.76
CA VAL A 131 19.55 0.92 6.99
C VAL A 131 18.86 -0.44 6.91
N ARG A 132 17.58 -0.44 6.54
CA ARG A 132 16.85 -1.68 6.24
C ARG A 132 16.34 -1.65 4.82
N ILE A 133 16.25 -2.79 4.15
CA ILE A 133 15.56 -2.84 2.86
C ILE A 133 14.08 -2.56 3.10
N ASN A 134 13.53 -1.62 2.34
CA ASN A 134 12.09 -1.41 2.32
C ASN A 134 11.48 -2.52 1.46
N GLU A 135 10.91 -3.52 2.11
CA GLU A 135 10.15 -4.54 1.42
C GLU A 135 8.75 -4.01 1.13
N PRO A 136 8.24 -4.16 -0.10
CA PRO A 136 6.91 -3.70 -0.48
C PRO A 136 5.78 -4.57 0.09
N LEU A 137 6.04 -5.28 1.19
CA LEU A 137 5.05 -6.08 1.90
C LEU A 137 4.03 -5.12 2.52
N MET A 138 2.79 -5.22 2.02
CA MET A 138 1.67 -4.43 2.54
C MET A 138 1.36 -4.91 3.96
N ARG A 139 1.78 -4.21 5.01
CA ARG A 139 1.43 -4.61 6.38
C ARG A 139 -0.06 -4.35 6.66
N PRO A 140 -0.85 -5.38 7.03
CA PRO A 140 -2.25 -5.18 7.41
C PRO A 140 -2.35 -4.15 8.54
N GLY A 141 -3.18 -3.12 8.37
CA GLY A 141 -3.38 -2.04 9.35
C GLY A 141 -2.38 -0.87 9.27
N GLN A 142 -1.22 -1.02 8.64
CA GLN A 142 -0.26 0.09 8.44
C GLN A 142 -0.49 0.81 7.11
N ALA A 143 -0.92 0.07 6.08
CA ALA A 143 -1.17 0.60 4.74
C ALA A 143 -2.18 1.77 4.75
N LEU A 144 -3.25 1.68 5.56
CA LEU A 144 -4.29 2.72 5.68
C LEU A 144 -3.77 4.08 6.16
N TRP A 145 -2.59 4.12 6.79
CA TRP A 145 -2.00 5.33 7.37
C TRP A 145 -0.71 5.76 6.65
N THR A 146 -0.25 4.98 5.67
CA THR A 146 0.93 5.31 4.87
C THR A 146 0.51 5.92 3.54
N ALA A 147 0.72 7.23 3.39
CA ALA A 147 0.58 7.89 2.09
C ALA A 147 1.58 7.27 1.08
N LYS A 148 1.18 7.19 -0.19
CA LYS A 148 2.07 6.78 -1.28
C LYS A 148 3.37 7.61 -1.21
N PRO A 149 4.54 6.98 -1.24
CA PRO A 149 5.81 7.70 -1.18
C PRO A 149 5.94 8.65 -2.38
N GLU A 150 6.22 9.92 -2.10
CA GLU A 150 6.48 10.95 -3.10
C GLU A 150 7.98 11.09 -3.34
N ALA A 151 8.36 11.42 -4.56
CA ALA A 151 9.75 11.66 -4.93
C ALA A 151 10.16 13.04 -4.41
N LEU A 152 11.01 13.10 -3.38
CA LEU A 152 11.60 14.36 -2.93
C LEU A 152 12.74 14.82 -3.83
N ALA A 153 13.43 13.87 -4.46
CA ALA A 153 14.51 14.11 -5.41
C ALA A 153 14.64 12.91 -6.36
N GLY A 154 14.91 13.15 -7.64
CA GLY A 154 15.15 12.10 -8.63
C GLY A 154 13.90 11.30 -9.03
N ASN A 155 14.11 10.07 -9.53
CA ASN A 155 13.04 9.17 -9.96
C ASN A 155 12.90 8.00 -8.97
N LEU A 156 11.66 7.58 -8.67
CA LEU A 156 11.33 6.47 -7.78
C LEU A 156 11.19 5.12 -8.50
N GLU A 157 11.40 5.07 -9.81
CA GLU A 157 11.45 3.82 -10.58
C GLU A 157 12.88 3.27 -10.61
N LEU A 158 13.12 2.19 -9.87
CA LEU A 158 14.39 1.46 -9.89
C LEU A 158 14.67 0.97 -11.31
N LYS A 159 15.87 1.25 -11.83
CA LYS A 159 16.38 0.59 -13.04
C LYS A 159 16.83 -0.83 -12.71
N ASP A 160 16.84 -1.69 -13.73
CA ASP A 160 17.01 -3.15 -13.61
C ASP A 160 18.23 -3.61 -12.79
N SER A 161 19.29 -2.82 -12.65
CA SER A 161 20.42 -3.10 -11.75
C SER A 161 21.23 -1.85 -11.38
N GLY A 162 21.96 -1.91 -10.25
CA GLY A 162 22.94 -0.90 -9.85
C GLY A 162 22.35 0.41 -9.33
N THR A 163 21.05 0.45 -9.01
CA THR A 163 20.37 1.65 -8.52
C THR A 163 19.70 1.42 -7.17
N ILE A 164 19.73 2.46 -6.33
CA ILE A 164 19.00 2.47 -5.07
C ILE A 164 18.17 3.73 -4.90
N ILE A 165 17.11 3.60 -4.12
CA ILE A 165 16.29 4.73 -3.65
C ILE A 165 16.45 4.80 -2.14
N LEU A 166 16.81 5.98 -1.66
CA LEU A 166 16.92 6.25 -0.23
C LEU A 166 15.60 6.82 0.30
N SER A 167 15.25 6.48 1.52
CA SER A 167 14.18 7.18 2.23
C SER A 167 14.68 8.51 2.81
N ARG A 168 13.78 9.45 3.07
CA ARG A 168 14.07 10.67 3.84
C ARG A 168 14.67 10.32 5.20
N GLY A 169 14.16 9.28 5.86
CA GLY A 169 14.70 8.80 7.14
C GLY A 169 16.16 8.34 7.03
N ALA A 170 16.51 7.57 5.98
CA ALA A 170 17.90 7.18 5.73
C ALA A 170 18.80 8.37 5.42
N ALA A 171 18.34 9.31 4.60
CA ALA A 171 19.09 10.53 4.28
C ALA A 171 19.31 11.41 5.52
N ARG A 172 18.27 11.60 6.35
CA ARG A 172 18.37 12.36 7.60
C ARG A 172 19.28 11.68 8.61
N ALA A 173 19.26 10.35 8.68
CA ALA A 173 20.15 9.59 9.55
C ALA A 173 21.62 9.66 9.10
N LEU A 174 21.89 9.85 7.80
CA LEU A 174 23.19 10.26 7.27
C LEU A 174 23.52 11.74 7.56
N GLY A 175 22.71 12.47 8.32
CA GLY A 175 22.93 13.87 8.66
C GLY A 175 22.83 14.82 7.47
N LEU A 176 21.98 14.52 6.49
CA LEU A 176 21.66 15.41 5.37
C LEU A 176 20.43 16.25 5.70
N GLU A 177 20.51 17.56 5.43
CA GLU A 177 19.38 18.48 5.55
C GLU A 177 18.50 18.46 4.28
N GLU A 178 17.23 18.86 4.40
CA GLU A 178 16.25 18.77 3.29
C GLU A 178 16.69 19.52 2.01
N GLY A 179 17.51 20.57 2.14
CA GLY A 179 18.07 21.31 1.01
C GLY A 179 19.18 20.58 0.23
N GLN A 180 19.81 19.56 0.81
CA GLN A 180 20.91 18.80 0.17
C GLN A 180 20.43 17.49 -0.49
N LEU A 181 19.16 17.12 -0.30
CA LEU A 181 18.55 15.90 -0.82
C LEU A 181 18.60 15.81 -2.35
N SER A 182 18.48 16.94 -3.05
CA SER A 182 18.57 16.99 -4.52
C SER A 182 19.96 16.63 -5.03
N GLY A 183 21.01 16.98 -4.29
CA GLY A 183 22.41 16.72 -4.67
C GLY A 183 22.86 15.28 -4.46
N LEU A 184 22.13 14.49 -3.67
CA LEU A 184 22.40 13.07 -3.48
C LEU A 184 21.92 12.22 -4.66
N SER A 185 20.96 12.71 -5.43
CA SER A 185 20.49 12.02 -6.63
C SER A 185 21.62 11.97 -7.66
N GLY A 186 21.95 10.77 -8.12
CA GLY A 186 23.05 10.49 -9.04
C GLY A 186 24.39 10.16 -8.40
N GLN A 187 24.51 10.15 -7.07
CA GLN A 187 25.77 9.81 -6.39
C GLN A 187 25.96 8.31 -6.21
N ASN A 188 27.22 7.87 -6.15
CA ASN A 188 27.55 6.49 -5.78
C ASN A 188 27.60 6.36 -4.26
N VAL A 189 27.01 5.28 -3.77
CA VAL A 189 27.00 4.89 -2.37
C VAL A 189 27.40 3.43 -2.27
N GLU A 190 28.02 3.06 -1.16
CA GLU A 190 28.38 1.68 -0.90
C GLU A 190 27.41 1.09 0.11
N LEU A 191 26.69 0.05 -0.28
CA LEU A 191 25.83 -0.72 0.63
C LEU A 191 26.62 -1.91 1.13
N VAL A 192 26.99 -1.88 2.41
CA VAL A 192 27.76 -2.93 3.06
C VAL A 192 26.82 -3.88 3.76
N LEU A 193 26.82 -5.14 3.32
CA LEU A 193 26.13 -6.23 4.01
C LEU A 193 27.07 -6.81 5.04
N ARG A 194 26.57 -6.93 6.28
CA ARG A 194 27.31 -7.55 7.38
C ARG A 194 26.59 -8.80 7.86
N THR A 195 27.30 -9.91 7.86
CA THR A 195 26.80 -11.19 8.38
C THR A 195 26.99 -11.29 9.89
N SER A 196 26.20 -12.15 10.52
CA SER A 196 26.41 -12.53 11.94
C SER A 196 27.74 -13.24 12.17
N ARG A 197 28.43 -13.67 11.09
CA ARG A 197 29.77 -14.29 11.11
C ARG A 197 30.90 -13.26 10.95
N ASN A 198 30.57 -11.97 11.02
CA ASN A 198 31.50 -10.84 10.87
C ASN A 198 32.14 -10.72 9.47
N GLU A 199 31.58 -11.37 8.46
CA GLU A 199 31.94 -11.17 7.06
C GLU A 199 31.21 -9.93 6.53
N THR A 200 31.89 -9.12 5.73
CA THR A 200 31.32 -7.92 5.11
C THR A 200 31.50 -7.95 3.60
N LYS A 201 30.49 -7.49 2.87
CA LYS A 201 30.57 -7.29 1.42
C LYS A 201 29.92 -5.97 1.03
N GLY A 202 30.70 -5.12 0.38
CA GLY A 202 30.25 -3.86 -0.19
C GLY A 202 29.66 -4.07 -1.59
N PHE A 203 28.56 -3.39 -1.85
CA PHE A 203 27.96 -3.26 -3.18
C PHE A 203 27.90 -1.78 -3.53
N GLU A 204 28.62 -1.40 -4.59
CA GLU A 204 28.58 -0.03 -5.10
C GLU A 204 27.29 0.17 -5.91
N LEU A 205 26.47 1.13 -5.49
CA LEU A 205 25.17 1.39 -6.05
C LEU A 205 24.98 2.89 -6.29
N LYS A 206 24.22 3.26 -7.31
CA LYS A 206 23.94 4.65 -7.63
C LYS A 206 22.59 5.08 -7.06
N VAL A 207 22.57 6.18 -6.30
CA VAL A 207 21.33 6.75 -5.78
C VAL A 207 20.53 7.35 -6.95
N GLN A 208 19.36 6.79 -7.24
CA GLN A 208 18.51 7.28 -8.32
C GLN A 208 17.50 8.33 -7.84
N GLY A 209 17.10 8.24 -6.58
CA GLY A 209 16.16 9.17 -5.99
C GLY A 209 15.99 9.00 -4.50
N ILE A 210 15.24 9.93 -3.91
CA ILE A 210 14.91 9.95 -2.49
C ILE A 210 13.38 9.98 -2.32
N SER A 211 12.88 9.00 -1.58
CA SER A 211 11.48 8.84 -1.19
C SER A 211 11.13 9.69 0.02
N SER A 212 9.88 10.18 0.11
CA SER A 212 9.35 10.94 1.25
C SER A 212 9.20 10.15 2.54
N GLU A 213 9.48 8.84 2.52
CA GLU A 213 9.38 7.95 3.69
C GLU A 213 10.26 8.42 4.85
N LEU A 214 9.65 8.54 6.03
CA LEU A 214 10.32 8.94 7.27
C LEU A 214 11.13 7.81 7.92
N ASN A 215 10.90 6.56 7.52
CA ASN A 215 11.61 5.40 8.04
C ASN A 215 13.04 5.36 7.52
N THR A 216 13.96 4.75 8.25
CA THR A 216 15.37 4.57 7.83
C THR A 216 15.51 3.34 6.92
N THR A 217 14.97 3.43 5.70
CA THR A 217 14.91 2.33 4.75
C THR A 217 15.52 2.67 3.38
N VAL A 218 15.90 1.64 2.63
CA VAL A 218 16.43 1.75 1.26
C VAL A 218 15.69 0.79 0.34
N LYS A 219 15.31 1.22 -0.86
CA LYS A 219 14.84 0.30 -1.91
C LYS A 219 16.01 -0.03 -2.82
N VAL A 220 16.22 -1.31 -3.05
CA VAL A 220 17.30 -1.86 -3.85
C VAL A 220 16.68 -2.61 -5.03
N SER A 221 17.35 -2.62 -6.18
CA SER A 221 16.86 -3.35 -7.35
C SER A 221 16.78 -4.86 -7.08
N THR A 222 15.88 -5.55 -7.78
CA THR A 222 15.70 -7.00 -7.60
C THR A 222 16.95 -7.78 -7.99
N ALA A 223 17.70 -7.32 -9.00
CA ALA A 223 18.96 -7.95 -9.42
C ALA A 223 20.06 -7.82 -8.34
N ASP A 224 20.17 -6.65 -7.71
CA ASP A 224 21.17 -6.44 -6.66
C ASP A 224 20.80 -7.21 -5.38
N CYS A 225 19.51 -7.25 -5.02
CA CYS A 225 19.01 -8.09 -3.93
C CYS A 225 19.27 -9.59 -4.18
N LEU A 226 19.14 -10.05 -5.43
CA LEU A 226 19.49 -11.42 -5.81
C LEU A 226 20.98 -11.68 -5.57
N ALA A 227 21.86 -10.80 -6.05
CA ALA A 227 23.30 -10.92 -5.88
C ALA A 227 23.71 -10.95 -4.38
N MET A 228 23.06 -10.11 -3.57
CA MET A 228 23.21 -10.09 -2.12
C MET A 228 22.77 -11.40 -1.46
N LYS A 229 21.62 -11.95 -1.87
CA LYS A 229 21.08 -13.22 -1.35
C LYS A 229 21.95 -14.40 -1.78
N CYS A 230 22.40 -14.44 -3.04
CA CYS A 230 23.34 -15.43 -3.57
C CYS A 230 24.64 -15.46 -2.78
N TRP A 231 25.20 -14.29 -2.49
CA TRP A 231 26.38 -14.19 -1.63
C TRP A 231 26.11 -14.69 -0.20
N TRP A 232 24.99 -14.28 0.40
CA TRP A 232 24.66 -14.66 1.78
C TRP A 232 24.53 -16.18 1.98
N PHE A 233 23.85 -16.87 1.05
CA PHE A 233 23.68 -18.32 1.10
C PHE A 233 24.80 -19.09 0.40
N ASN A 234 25.80 -18.39 -0.14
CA ASN A 234 26.88 -18.95 -0.94
C ASN A 234 26.36 -19.90 -2.05
N ASN A 235 25.32 -19.45 -2.76
CA ASN A 235 24.63 -20.23 -3.78
C ASN A 235 24.19 -19.35 -4.95
N ASP A 236 24.80 -19.60 -6.11
CA ASP A 236 24.59 -18.80 -7.32
C ASP A 236 23.27 -19.12 -8.04
N ASN A 237 22.58 -20.21 -7.69
CA ASN A 237 21.35 -20.67 -8.35
C ASN A 237 20.08 -20.53 -7.49
N LEU A 238 20.08 -19.63 -6.49
CA LEU A 238 18.92 -19.42 -5.61
C LEU A 238 17.64 -19.03 -6.35
N LEU A 239 17.75 -18.32 -7.47
CA LEU A 239 16.58 -17.94 -8.26
C LEU A 239 15.87 -19.16 -8.86
N GLN A 240 16.60 -20.25 -9.16
CA GLN A 240 16.02 -21.47 -9.74
C GLN A 240 15.47 -22.42 -8.67
N THR A 241 16.03 -22.38 -7.45
CA THR A 241 15.64 -23.29 -6.35
C THR A 241 14.61 -22.69 -5.40
N GLU A 242 14.60 -21.37 -5.23
CA GLU A 242 13.69 -20.66 -4.33
C GLU A 242 12.76 -19.68 -5.04
N GLY A 243 13.12 -19.22 -6.24
CA GLY A 243 12.37 -18.22 -7.01
C GLY A 243 12.26 -16.88 -6.31
N TYR A 244 11.25 -16.10 -6.70
CA TYR A 244 10.98 -14.81 -6.07
C TYR A 244 10.23 -14.99 -4.74
N ASP A 245 10.63 -14.22 -3.72
CA ASP A 245 10.02 -14.25 -2.39
C ASP A 245 8.65 -13.58 -2.37
N SER A 246 8.44 -12.56 -3.20
CA SER A 246 7.12 -11.99 -3.46
C SER A 246 7.09 -11.28 -4.81
N VAL A 247 5.89 -11.01 -5.32
CA VAL A 247 5.70 -10.24 -6.55
C VAL A 247 4.61 -9.20 -6.32
N VAL A 248 4.92 -7.95 -6.62
CA VAL A 248 3.97 -6.84 -6.55
C VAL A 248 3.42 -6.60 -7.95
N VAL A 249 2.10 -6.72 -8.10
CA VAL A 249 1.38 -6.51 -9.34
C VAL A 249 0.58 -5.23 -9.22
N ASN A 250 0.92 -4.22 -10.02
CA ASN A 250 0.15 -2.99 -10.10
C ASN A 250 -0.98 -3.20 -11.11
N CYS A 251 -2.21 -2.94 -10.69
CA CYS A 251 -3.42 -3.07 -11.49
C CYS A 251 -3.94 -1.69 -11.91
N THR A 252 -4.81 -1.68 -12.90
CA THR A 252 -5.49 -0.46 -13.37
C THR A 252 -6.56 0.06 -12.41
N ASP A 253 -7.28 -0.85 -11.75
CA ASP A 253 -8.38 -0.52 -10.84
C ASP A 253 -8.49 -1.54 -9.70
N VAL A 254 -9.03 -1.09 -8.57
CA VAL A 254 -9.33 -1.93 -7.39
C VAL A 254 -10.30 -3.08 -7.74
N SER A 255 -11.28 -2.83 -8.62
CA SER A 255 -12.23 -3.85 -9.08
C SER A 255 -11.54 -4.98 -9.86
N ARG A 256 -10.62 -4.62 -10.76
CA ARG A 256 -9.79 -5.60 -11.49
C ARG A 256 -8.83 -6.31 -10.57
N ALA A 257 -8.27 -5.61 -9.58
CA ALA A 257 -7.38 -6.23 -8.61
C ALA A 257 -8.08 -7.36 -7.84
N LYS A 258 -9.37 -7.20 -7.52
CA LYS A 258 -10.19 -8.24 -6.88
C LYS A 258 -10.43 -9.46 -7.79
N GLU A 259 -10.75 -9.24 -9.06
CA GLU A 259 -10.92 -10.33 -10.04
C GLU A 259 -9.62 -11.12 -10.24
N LEU A 260 -8.50 -10.40 -10.40
CA LEU A 260 -7.18 -10.98 -10.56
C LEU A 260 -6.76 -11.75 -9.31
N THR A 261 -7.05 -11.23 -8.12
CA THR A 261 -6.82 -11.93 -6.85
C THR A 261 -7.48 -13.31 -6.83
N SER A 262 -8.74 -13.42 -7.27
CA SER A 262 -9.44 -14.70 -7.36
C SER A 262 -8.77 -15.67 -8.33
N ARG A 263 -8.26 -15.18 -9.48
CA ARG A 263 -7.48 -16.00 -10.42
C ARG A 263 -6.15 -16.48 -9.82
N PHE A 264 -5.39 -15.59 -9.20
CA PHE A 264 -4.11 -15.92 -8.56
C PHE A 264 -4.25 -16.93 -7.41
N ARG A 265 -5.35 -16.87 -6.64
CA ARG A 265 -5.65 -17.89 -5.61
C ARG A 265 -5.94 -19.26 -6.23
N GLY A 266 -6.59 -19.30 -7.40
CA GLY A 266 -6.83 -20.54 -8.16
C GLY A 266 -5.52 -21.22 -8.61
N ASP A 267 -4.48 -20.43 -8.85
CA ASP A 267 -3.14 -20.91 -9.19
C ASP A 267 -2.34 -21.46 -8.00
N GLY A 268 -2.91 -21.51 -6.80
CA GLY A 268 -2.26 -22.04 -5.60
C GLY A 268 -1.26 -21.09 -4.94
N VAL A 269 -1.27 -19.80 -5.30
CA VAL A 269 -0.42 -18.77 -4.69
C VAL A 269 -1.20 -18.00 -3.64
N GLN A 270 -0.55 -17.63 -2.53
CA GLN A 270 -1.19 -16.77 -1.53
C GLN A 270 -1.14 -15.33 -2.01
N VAL A 271 -2.31 -14.73 -2.15
CA VAL A 271 -2.44 -13.33 -2.52
C VAL A 271 -2.78 -12.55 -1.28
N GLN A 272 -1.93 -11.59 -0.94
CA GLN A 272 -2.25 -10.61 0.07
C GLN A 272 -3.22 -9.60 -0.55
N SER A 273 -4.50 -9.86 -0.33
CA SER A 273 -5.58 -9.15 -0.99
C SER A 273 -6.16 -8.03 -0.13
N LEU A 274 -6.59 -7.02 -0.86
CA LEU A 274 -7.40 -5.87 -0.45
C LEU A 274 -8.72 -6.24 0.25
N ASP A 275 -9.17 -7.50 0.14
CA ASP A 275 -10.37 -8.00 0.78
C ASP A 275 -10.38 -7.71 2.29
N ILE A 276 -9.23 -7.83 2.98
CA ILE A 276 -9.13 -7.55 4.42
C ILE A 276 -9.41 -6.06 4.70
N PHE A 277 -8.96 -5.16 3.83
CA PHE A 277 -9.14 -3.71 4.01
C PHE A 277 -10.56 -3.28 3.67
N VAL A 278 -11.16 -3.82 2.60
CA VAL A 278 -12.55 -3.53 2.24
C VAL A 278 -13.51 -4.10 3.29
N GLU A 279 -13.23 -5.28 3.83
CA GLU A 279 -14.01 -5.89 4.90
C GLU A 279 -13.86 -5.12 6.23
N MET A 280 -12.66 -4.64 6.57
CA MET A 280 -12.43 -3.74 7.70
C MET A 280 -13.15 -2.40 7.53
N ALA A 281 -13.08 -1.78 6.36
CA ALA A 281 -13.74 -0.52 6.07
C ALA A 281 -15.26 -0.65 6.13
N ASN A 282 -15.81 -1.70 5.53
CA ASN A 282 -17.23 -1.99 5.63
C ASN A 282 -17.64 -2.27 7.08
N ARG A 283 -16.83 -2.99 7.87
CA ARG A 283 -17.07 -3.14 9.31
C ARG A 283 -17.11 -1.79 10.03
N ILE A 284 -16.14 -0.91 9.80
CA ILE A 284 -16.10 0.42 10.42
C ILE A 284 -17.34 1.23 10.04
N VAL A 285 -17.71 1.26 8.77
CA VAL A 285 -18.92 1.98 8.30
C VAL A 285 -20.18 1.39 8.91
N VAL A 286 -20.29 0.07 8.99
CA VAL A 286 -21.43 -0.62 9.62
C VAL A 286 -21.47 -0.32 11.12
N THR A 287 -20.34 -0.36 11.83
CA THR A 287 -20.25 -0.01 13.25
C THR A 287 -20.62 1.44 13.51
N ILE A 288 -20.14 2.38 12.70
CA ILE A 288 -20.50 3.80 12.78
C ILE A 288 -22.00 3.98 12.53
N THR A 289 -22.55 3.30 11.52
CA THR A 289 -23.99 3.36 11.20
C THR A 289 -24.82 2.79 12.34
N ILE A 290 -24.41 1.67 12.94
CA ILE A 290 -25.09 1.09 14.11
C ILE A 290 -25.00 2.03 15.32
N MET A 291 -23.83 2.64 15.58
CA MET A 291 -23.67 3.63 16.65
C MET A 291 -24.56 4.85 16.45
N LEU A 292 -24.64 5.38 15.23
CA LEU A 292 -25.44 6.55 14.90
C LEU A 292 -26.96 6.26 14.99
N VAL A 293 -27.37 5.03 14.67
CA VAL A 293 -28.78 4.61 14.74
C VAL A 293 -29.20 4.26 16.18
N MET A 294 -28.25 3.91 17.05
CA MET A 294 -28.49 3.65 18.49
C MET A 294 -28.46 4.91 19.37
N LEU A 295 -28.09 6.07 18.81
CA LEU A 295 -28.01 7.37 19.50
C LEU A 295 -29.24 8.22 19.19
#